data_AF-A0A0A7TZD3-F1
#
_entry.id   AF-A0A0A7TZD3-F1
#
_cell.length_a   1.000
_cell.length_b   1.000
_cell.length_c   1.000
_cell.angle_alpha   90.00
_cell.angle_beta   90.00
_cell.angle_gamma   90.00
#
_symmetry.space_group_name_H-M   'P 1'
#
loop_
_entity.id
_entity.type
_entity.pdbx_description
1 polymer ?
#
loop_
_entity_poly.entity_id
_entity_poly.type
_entity_poly.pdbx_seq_one_letter_code
_entity_poly.pdbx_strand_id
1 'polypeptide(L)'
;SAGALTASVLASQSCIAKCCEDVIEVAKEARRRNLGPLHPSFNLVKVLKSGLNRDLPSDAHLQASGRLCVSLTRVSDGQNVLVSQFSSKDELMQALVCSCFIPIYCGLIPPSFKGVRYVDGGISDNLPQSELKNTITISPFSGESDICPRDGSSSFHELRFTNTSIQ
;
A
#
# COMPACT_ATOMS: atom_id res chain seq x y z
N SER A 1 -0.87 -0.48 1.08
CA SER A 1 -0.93 0.92 0.66
C SER A 1 0.27 1.25 -0.22
N ALA A 2 0.63 2.53 -0.39
CA ALA A 2 1.80 2.96 -1.18
C ALA A 2 3.09 2.20 -0.85
N GLY A 3 3.38 1.97 0.44
CA GLY A 3 4.55 1.20 0.88
C GLY A 3 4.58 -0.23 0.32
N ALA A 4 3.44 -0.91 0.23
CA ALA A 4 3.34 -2.25 -0.33
C ALA A 4 3.59 -2.26 -1.85
N LEU A 5 3.13 -1.23 -2.58
CA LEU A 5 3.41 -1.09 -4.01
C LEU A 5 4.92 -0.91 -4.25
N THR A 6 5.56 0.03 -3.54
CA THR A 6 7.00 0.26 -3.65
C THR A 6 7.79 -0.98 -3.28
N ALA A 7 7.45 -1.63 -2.16
CA ALA A 7 8.11 -2.86 -1.73
C ALA A 7 7.96 -3.99 -2.75
N SER A 8 6.80 -4.12 -3.42
CA SER A 8 6.60 -5.13 -4.46
C SER A 8 7.47 -4.91 -5.69
N VAL A 9 7.68 -3.67 -6.09
CA VAL A 9 8.57 -3.29 -7.20
C VAL A 9 10.01 -3.62 -6.85
N LEU A 10 10.45 -3.30 -5.62
CA LEU A 10 11.78 -3.65 -5.13
C LEU A 10 11.98 -5.18 -5.04
N ALA A 11 11.01 -5.91 -4.50
CA ALA A 11 11.10 -7.35 -4.32
C ALA A 11 11.11 -8.10 -5.67
N SER A 12 10.37 -7.60 -6.66
CA SER A 12 10.31 -8.14 -8.04
C SER A 12 11.38 -7.58 -8.97
N GLN A 13 12.35 -6.81 -8.46
CA GLN A 13 13.43 -6.19 -9.25
C GLN A 13 12.91 -5.38 -10.46
N SER A 14 11.71 -4.81 -10.31
CA SER A 14 11.06 -3.99 -11.31
C SER A 14 11.61 -2.57 -11.30
N CYS A 15 11.38 -1.83 -12.38
CA CYS A 15 11.90 -0.47 -12.49
C CYS A 15 11.21 0.49 -11.50
N ILE A 16 11.95 1.01 -10.53
CA ILE A 16 11.42 1.96 -9.54
C ILE A 16 10.97 3.28 -10.18
N ALA A 17 11.61 3.72 -11.27
CA ALA A 17 11.22 4.93 -11.97
C ALA A 17 9.79 4.83 -12.54
N LYS A 18 9.42 3.67 -13.09
CA LYS A 18 8.06 3.40 -13.56
C LYS A 18 7.05 3.38 -12.42
N CYS A 19 7.42 2.84 -11.25
CA CYS A 19 6.59 2.89 -10.06
C CYS A 19 6.31 4.35 -9.62
N CYS A 20 7.32 5.22 -9.66
CA CYS A 20 7.13 6.64 -9.37
C CYS A 20 6.21 7.32 -10.39
N GLU A 21 6.38 7.02 -11.68
CA GLU A 21 5.50 7.51 -12.74
C GLU A 21 4.04 7.10 -12.51
N ASP A 22 3.81 5.85 -12.13
CA ASP A 22 2.48 5.31 -11.81
C ASP A 22 1.83 5.97 -10.61
N VAL A 23 2.58 6.17 -9.54
CA VAL A 23 2.09 6.90 -8.36
C VAL A 23 1.71 8.33 -8.75
N ILE A 24 2.51 8.98 -9.60
CA ILE A 24 2.21 10.32 -10.13
C ILE A 24 0.97 10.29 -11.02
N GLU A 25 0.80 9.27 -11.87
CA GLU A 25 -0.36 9.11 -12.76
C GLU A 25 -1.64 8.90 -11.95
N VAL A 26 -1.62 8.01 -10.95
CA VAL A 26 -2.72 7.80 -10.00
C VAL A 26 -3.09 9.11 -9.31
N ALA A 27 -2.11 9.85 -8.81
CA ALA A 27 -2.33 11.13 -8.15
C ALA A 27 -2.89 12.20 -9.11
N LYS A 28 -2.44 12.21 -10.37
CA LYS A 28 -2.97 13.11 -11.42
C LYS A 28 -4.42 12.77 -11.75
N GLU A 29 -4.75 11.49 -11.96
CA GLU A 29 -6.13 11.09 -12.27
C GLU A 29 -7.08 11.35 -11.08
N ALA A 30 -6.61 11.14 -9.85
CA ALA A 30 -7.33 11.50 -8.64
C ALA A 30 -7.59 13.01 -8.52
N ARG A 31 -6.65 13.88 -8.99
CA ARG A 31 -6.80 15.34 -8.96
C ARG A 31 -7.54 15.93 -10.17
N ARG A 32 -7.70 15.19 -11.26
CA ARG A 32 -8.29 15.69 -12.52
C ARG A 32 -9.81 15.94 -12.44
N ARG A 33 -10.47 15.54 -11.36
CA ARG A 33 -11.94 15.53 -11.25
C ARG A 33 -12.42 16.45 -10.12
N ASN A 34 -13.57 17.09 -10.28
CA ASN A 34 -14.11 18.08 -9.33
C ASN A 34 -14.44 17.52 -7.93
N LEU A 35 -14.64 16.21 -7.80
CA LEU A 35 -14.79 15.51 -6.50
C LEU A 35 -13.53 14.72 -6.11
N GLY A 36 -12.45 14.92 -6.87
CA GLY A 36 -11.21 14.19 -6.82
C GLY A 36 -11.42 12.66 -6.76
N PRO A 37 -10.92 11.99 -5.71
CA PRO A 37 -11.05 10.53 -5.53
C PRO A 37 -12.47 10.06 -5.22
N LEU A 38 -13.37 10.96 -4.77
CA LEU A 38 -14.77 10.65 -4.52
C LEU A 38 -15.63 10.69 -5.80
N HIS A 39 -15.03 11.00 -6.95
CA HIS A 39 -15.73 11.02 -8.21
C HIS A 39 -16.13 9.59 -8.63
N PRO A 40 -17.40 9.31 -8.96
CA PRO A 40 -17.89 7.95 -9.22
C PRO A 40 -17.26 7.25 -10.45
N SER A 41 -16.60 8.01 -11.34
CA SER A 41 -15.83 7.45 -12.45
C SER A 41 -14.33 7.23 -12.15
N PHE A 42 -13.83 7.68 -10.98
CA PHE A 42 -12.48 7.36 -10.53
C PHE A 42 -12.49 5.97 -9.91
N ASN A 43 -11.88 5.01 -10.59
CA ASN A 43 -11.77 3.65 -10.09
C ASN A 43 -10.30 3.35 -9.82
N LEU A 44 -9.86 3.65 -8.59
CA LEU A 44 -8.48 3.40 -8.16
C LEU A 44 -8.08 1.95 -8.38
N VAL A 45 -8.98 1.01 -8.11
CA VAL A 45 -8.74 -0.42 -8.31
C VAL A 45 -8.40 -0.74 -9.77
N LYS A 46 -9.10 -0.13 -10.73
CA LYS A 46 -8.83 -0.30 -12.16
C LYS A 46 -7.48 0.27 -12.55
N VAL A 47 -7.15 1.48 -12.08
CA VAL A 47 -5.86 2.12 -12.38
C VAL A 47 -4.70 1.30 -11.80
N LEU A 48 -4.79 0.90 -10.53
CA LEU A 48 -3.79 0.07 -9.87
C LEU A 48 -3.62 -1.28 -10.57
N LYS A 49 -4.71 -1.98 -10.89
CA LYS A 49 -4.62 -3.26 -11.61
C LYS A 49 -3.94 -3.10 -12.97
N SER A 50 -4.24 -2.02 -13.70
CA SER A 50 -3.65 -1.75 -15.00
C SER A 50 -2.14 -1.49 -14.91
N GLY A 51 -1.71 -0.60 -13.99
CA GLY A 51 -0.29 -0.29 -13.77
C GLY A 51 0.50 -1.51 -13.29
N LEU A 52 -0.01 -2.20 -12.26
CA LEU A 52 0.60 -3.42 -11.73
C LEU A 52 0.72 -4.52 -12.79
N ASN A 53 -0.29 -4.71 -13.64
CA ASN A 53 -0.22 -5.71 -14.69
C ASN A 53 0.85 -5.36 -15.75
N ARG A 54 0.97 -4.08 -16.07
CA ARG A 54 1.93 -3.57 -17.07
C ARG A 54 3.37 -3.65 -16.57
N ASP A 55 3.59 -3.34 -15.29
CA ASP A 55 4.94 -3.07 -14.77
C ASP A 55 5.56 -4.23 -14.00
N LEU A 56 4.75 -5.09 -13.37
CA LEU A 56 5.28 -6.29 -12.74
C LEU A 56 5.60 -7.38 -13.79
N PRO A 57 6.76 -8.04 -13.70
CA PRO A 57 7.08 -9.17 -14.56
C PRO A 57 6.16 -10.37 -14.28
N SER A 58 6.06 -11.31 -15.23
CA SER A 58 5.19 -12.48 -15.11
C SER A 58 5.51 -13.37 -13.91
N ASP A 59 6.78 -13.43 -13.51
CA ASP A 59 7.32 -14.20 -12.40
C ASP A 59 7.45 -13.37 -11.10
N ALA A 60 6.90 -12.15 -11.03
CA ALA A 60 7.00 -11.27 -9.86
C ALA A 60 6.61 -11.95 -8.54
N HIS A 61 5.61 -12.82 -8.57
CA HIS A 61 5.13 -13.58 -7.41
C HIS A 61 6.18 -14.56 -6.86
N LEU A 62 7.02 -15.14 -7.71
CA LEU A 62 8.13 -16.01 -7.29
C LEU A 62 9.22 -15.19 -6.61
N GLN A 63 9.53 -14.02 -7.15
CA GLN A 63 10.57 -13.14 -6.61
C GLN A 63 10.15 -12.44 -5.31
N ALA A 64 8.87 -12.13 -5.18
CA ALA A 64 8.31 -11.45 -4.01
C ALA A 64 7.99 -12.41 -2.85
N SER A 65 7.65 -13.67 -3.13
CA SER A 65 7.30 -14.64 -2.08
C SER A 65 8.47 -14.85 -1.10
N GLY A 66 8.18 -14.77 0.20
CA GLY A 66 9.18 -14.85 1.28
C GLY A 66 10.04 -13.58 1.47
N ARG A 67 9.95 -12.60 0.56
CA ARG A 67 10.71 -11.34 0.62
C ARG A 67 9.84 -10.10 0.79
N LEU A 68 8.58 -10.18 0.40
CA LEU A 68 7.57 -9.14 0.55
C LEU A 68 6.54 -9.58 1.59
N CYS A 69 6.22 -8.70 2.53
CA CYS A 69 5.07 -8.85 3.43
C CYS A 69 4.06 -7.74 3.13
N VAL A 70 2.81 -8.11 2.84
CA VAL A 70 1.72 -7.17 2.56
C VAL A 70 0.74 -7.19 3.72
N SER A 71 0.61 -6.05 4.41
CA SER A 71 -0.39 -5.83 5.46
C SER A 71 -1.77 -5.59 4.84
N LEU A 72 -2.76 -6.34 5.34
CA LEU A 72 -4.17 -6.29 4.98
C LEU A 72 -5.04 -6.25 6.23
N THR A 73 -6.11 -5.47 6.20
CA THR A 73 -7.12 -5.50 7.28
C THR A 73 -8.32 -6.33 6.82
N ARG A 74 -8.65 -7.41 7.54
CA ARG A 74 -9.79 -8.28 7.21
C ARG A 74 -11.11 -7.61 7.60
N VAL A 75 -12.06 -7.53 6.67
CA VAL A 75 -13.30 -6.78 6.88
C VAL A 75 -14.22 -7.42 7.92
N SER A 76 -14.24 -8.74 8.04
CA SER A 76 -15.18 -9.45 8.91
C SER A 76 -14.95 -9.21 10.40
N ASP A 77 -13.71 -8.96 10.82
CA ASP A 77 -13.31 -8.89 12.22
C ASP A 77 -12.25 -7.82 12.53
N GLY A 78 -11.86 -7.02 11.52
CA GLY A 78 -10.87 -5.95 11.66
C GLY A 78 -9.44 -6.43 11.90
N GLN A 79 -9.17 -7.73 11.85
CA GLN A 79 -7.86 -8.29 12.18
C GLN A 79 -6.84 -8.02 11.08
N ASN A 80 -5.59 -7.76 11.48
CA ASN A 80 -4.48 -7.65 10.54
C ASN A 80 -4.08 -9.03 10.02
N VAL A 81 -3.78 -9.11 8.72
CA VAL A 81 -3.24 -10.30 8.07
C VAL A 81 -2.03 -9.89 7.23
N LEU A 82 -0.88 -10.47 7.55
CA LEU A 82 0.33 -10.35 6.75
C LEU A 82 0.38 -11.46 5.70
N VAL A 83 0.39 -11.08 4.43
CA VAL A 83 0.53 -12.00 3.30
C VAL A 83 1.94 -11.91 2.76
N SER A 84 2.66 -13.04 2.76
CA SER A 84 4.05 -13.11 2.29
C SER A 84 4.32 -14.20 1.25
N GLN A 85 3.30 -14.97 0.88
CA GLN A 85 3.39 -16.06 -0.09
C GLN A 85 2.35 -15.86 -1.17
N PHE A 86 2.78 -15.96 -2.43
CA PHE A 86 1.97 -15.69 -3.61
C PHE A 86 2.14 -16.83 -4.63
N SER A 87 1.05 -17.49 -5.02
CA SER A 87 1.09 -18.59 -5.99
C SER A 87 1.05 -18.14 -7.45
N SER A 88 0.70 -16.88 -7.71
CA SER A 88 0.63 -16.31 -9.05
C SER A 88 0.80 -14.78 -9.04
N LYS A 89 1.12 -14.20 -10.21
CA LYS A 89 1.15 -12.74 -10.40
C LYS A 89 -0.19 -12.09 -10.03
N ASP A 90 -1.30 -12.72 -10.41
CA ASP A 90 -2.64 -12.22 -10.11
C ASP A 90 -2.91 -12.22 -8.60
N GLU A 91 -2.46 -13.24 -7.87
CA GLU A 91 -2.59 -13.29 -6.41
C GLU A 91 -1.79 -12.16 -5.74
N LEU A 92 -0.54 -11.93 -6.17
CA LEU A 92 0.27 -10.79 -5.71
C LEU A 92 -0.45 -9.46 -5.97
N MET A 93 -0.95 -9.26 -7.19
CA MET A 93 -1.69 -8.05 -7.55
C MET A 93 -2.96 -7.87 -6.73
N GLN A 94 -3.71 -8.95 -6.45
CA GLN A 94 -4.90 -8.89 -5.60
C GLN A 94 -4.57 -8.46 -4.18
N ALA A 95 -3.51 -9.01 -3.59
CA ALA A 95 -3.04 -8.59 -2.27
C ALA A 95 -2.67 -7.10 -2.25
N LEU A 96 -1.91 -6.62 -3.26
CA LEU A 96 -1.53 -5.21 -3.37
C LEU A 96 -2.75 -4.28 -3.52
N VAL A 97 -3.73 -4.68 -4.34
CA VAL A 97 -4.98 -3.94 -4.52
C VAL A 97 -5.77 -3.87 -3.21
N CYS A 98 -5.90 -4.99 -2.48
CA CYS A 98 -6.55 -5.00 -1.17
C CYS A 98 -5.83 -4.06 -0.19
N SER A 99 -4.50 -4.12 -0.16
CA SER A 99 -3.68 -3.29 0.71
C SER A 99 -3.80 -1.79 0.38
N CYS A 100 -4.20 -1.40 -0.83
CA CYS A 100 -4.38 0.01 -1.21
C CYS A 100 -5.85 0.45 -1.21
N PHE A 101 -6.77 -0.41 -0.79
CA PHE A 101 -8.18 -0.09 -0.78
C PHE A 101 -8.57 0.60 0.53
N ILE A 102 -8.60 1.93 0.52
CA ILE A 102 -9.12 2.74 1.62
C ILE A 102 -10.65 2.83 1.45
N PRO A 103 -11.47 2.34 2.41
CA PRO A 103 -12.92 2.40 2.32
C PRO A 103 -13.41 3.83 2.08
N ILE A 104 -14.52 3.97 1.35
CA ILE A 104 -15.14 5.27 0.96
C ILE A 104 -14.31 6.02 -0.08
N TYR A 105 -12.98 6.11 0.10
CA TYR A 105 -12.08 6.76 -0.84
C TYR A 105 -11.91 5.97 -2.16
N CYS A 106 -11.77 4.66 -2.07
CA CYS A 106 -11.55 3.78 -3.23
C CYS A 106 -12.85 3.14 -3.77
N GLY A 107 -13.98 3.33 -3.07
CA GLY A 107 -15.27 2.72 -3.37
C GLY A 107 -15.94 2.11 -2.14
N LEU A 108 -17.12 1.52 -2.35
CA LEU A 108 -17.96 0.94 -1.29
C LEU A 108 -17.77 -0.57 -1.11
N ILE A 109 -17.37 -1.28 -2.16
CA ILE A 109 -17.23 -2.74 -2.14
C ILE A 109 -15.74 -3.07 -2.11
N PRO A 110 -15.22 -3.58 -0.97
CA PRO A 110 -13.82 -3.99 -0.87
C PRO A 110 -13.50 -5.16 -1.82
N PRO A 111 -12.29 -5.19 -2.38
CA PRO A 111 -11.80 -6.33 -3.15
C PRO A 111 -11.71 -7.59 -2.26
N SER A 112 -11.65 -8.75 -2.92
CA SER A 112 -11.41 -10.02 -2.26
C SER A 112 -10.03 -10.57 -2.59
N PHE A 113 -9.45 -11.23 -1.59
CA PHE A 113 -8.24 -12.03 -1.69
C PHE A 113 -8.55 -13.41 -1.11
N LYS A 114 -8.36 -14.48 -1.90
CA LYS A 114 -8.71 -15.86 -1.51
C LYS A 114 -10.16 -16.02 -0.97
N GLY A 115 -11.10 -15.30 -1.58
CA GLY A 115 -12.52 -15.34 -1.21
C GLY A 115 -12.91 -14.52 0.01
N VAL A 116 -11.96 -13.89 0.71
CA VAL A 116 -12.21 -13.04 1.87
C VAL A 116 -12.02 -11.57 1.51
N ARG A 117 -12.81 -10.67 2.09
CA ARG A 117 -12.73 -9.22 1.82
C ARG A 117 -11.71 -8.54 2.71
N TYR A 118 -10.89 -7.69 2.09
CA TYR A 118 -9.82 -6.95 2.75
C TYR A 118 -9.79 -5.49 2.31
N VAL A 119 -9.27 -4.66 3.20
CA VAL A 119 -9.03 -3.22 2.99
C VAL A 119 -7.60 -2.89 3.38
N ASP A 120 -7.22 -1.61 3.25
CA ASP A 120 -5.88 -1.11 3.53
C ASP A 120 -5.35 -1.61 4.89
N GLY A 121 -4.15 -2.18 4.87
CA GLY A 121 -3.49 -2.73 6.05
C GLY A 121 -3.20 -1.68 7.11
N GLY A 122 -2.98 -0.42 6.70
CA GLY A 122 -2.73 0.68 7.61
C GLY A 122 -3.88 0.99 8.56
N ILE A 123 -5.08 0.47 8.31
CA ILE A 123 -6.22 0.58 9.24
C ILE A 123 -6.02 -0.27 10.50
N SER A 124 -5.27 -1.38 10.42
CA SER A 124 -4.98 -2.26 11.55
C SER A 124 -3.52 -2.24 11.98
N ASP A 125 -2.58 -2.24 11.03
CA ASP A 125 -1.13 -2.18 11.26
C ASP A 125 -0.42 -1.54 10.06
N ASN A 126 0.01 -0.29 10.23
CA ASN A 126 0.65 0.52 9.20
C ASN A 126 2.18 0.40 9.19
N LEU A 127 2.78 -0.15 10.25
CA LEU A 127 4.21 -0.41 10.33
C LEU A 127 4.46 -1.85 10.82
N PRO A 128 4.16 -2.85 9.98
CA PRO A 128 4.30 -4.24 10.37
C PRO A 128 5.77 -4.57 10.64
N GLN A 129 6.00 -5.31 11.73
CA GLN A 129 7.33 -5.78 12.16
C GLN A 129 8.34 -4.68 12.55
N SER A 130 7.87 -3.48 12.91
CA SER A 130 8.71 -2.37 13.38
C SER A 130 9.64 -2.70 14.55
N GLU A 131 9.25 -3.64 15.40
CA GLU A 131 9.96 -4.05 16.63
C GLU A 131 11.26 -4.85 16.36
N LEU A 132 11.53 -5.25 15.12
CA LEU A 132 12.71 -6.03 14.77
C LEU A 132 13.97 -5.12 14.75
N LYS A 133 14.98 -5.46 15.56
CA LYS A 133 16.21 -4.66 15.79
C LYS A 133 17.02 -4.27 14.55
N ASN A 134 16.85 -4.96 13.42
CA ASN A 134 17.62 -4.73 12.18
C ASN A 134 16.72 -4.22 11.03
N THR A 135 15.71 -3.43 11.35
CA THR A 135 14.73 -2.92 10.38
C THR A 135 15.00 -1.45 10.11
N ILE A 136 15.00 -1.06 8.84
CA ILE A 136 14.97 0.34 8.42
C ILE A 136 13.51 0.69 8.10
N THR A 137 12.99 1.68 8.81
CA THR A 137 11.62 2.18 8.67
C THR A 137 11.60 3.43 7.80
N ILE A 138 10.62 3.51 6.91
CA ILE A 138 10.48 4.62 5.96
C ILE A 138 9.06 5.16 6.07
N SER A 139 8.92 6.46 6.34
CA SER A 139 7.63 7.14 6.44
C SER A 139 7.57 8.34 5.49
N PRO A 140 6.44 8.57 4.80
CA PRO A 140 6.20 9.81 4.06
C PRO A 140 5.79 10.96 4.98
N PHE A 141 5.61 10.72 6.28
CA PHE A 141 5.26 11.71 7.29
C PHE A 141 6.44 11.98 8.21
N SER A 142 6.53 13.21 8.73
CA SER A 142 7.51 13.54 9.76
C SER A 142 7.23 12.75 11.04
N GLY A 143 8.28 12.32 11.74
CA GLY A 143 8.16 11.48 12.93
C GLY A 143 9.44 10.70 13.24
N GLU A 144 9.28 9.52 13.84
CA GLU A 144 10.38 8.73 14.41
C GLU A 144 10.89 7.60 13.49
N SER A 145 10.53 7.61 12.21
CA SER A 145 11.05 6.62 11.24
C SER A 145 12.49 6.93 10.84
N ASP A 146 13.30 5.90 10.57
CA ASP A 146 14.71 6.04 10.19
C ASP A 146 14.91 6.94 8.97
N ILE A 147 13.97 6.88 8.02
CA ILE A 147 13.91 7.75 6.85
C ILE A 147 12.53 8.42 6.80
N CYS A 148 12.47 9.72 7.07
CA CYS A 148 11.25 10.52 6.98
C CYS A 148 11.54 12.00 6.66
N PRO A 149 10.56 12.78 6.18
CA PRO A 149 10.68 14.24 6.08
C PRO A 149 10.98 14.86 7.44
N ARG A 150 11.86 15.87 7.47
CA ARG A 150 12.11 16.66 8.69
C ARG A 150 11.13 17.81 8.72
N ASP A 151 10.38 17.95 9.81
CA ASP A 151 9.53 19.10 10.01
C ASP A 151 10.32 20.25 10.65
N GLY A 152 10.12 21.47 10.15
CA GLY A 152 10.77 22.68 10.68
C GLY A 152 10.04 23.28 11.88
N SER A 153 8.83 22.80 12.16
CA SER A 153 7.98 23.20 13.27
C SER A 153 8.20 22.29 14.48
N SER A 154 8.51 22.88 15.63
CA SER A 154 8.53 22.19 16.92
C SER A 154 7.10 21.95 17.43
N SER A 155 6.33 21.11 16.73
CA SER A 155 4.99 20.70 17.13
C SER A 155 5.09 19.53 18.11
N PHE A 156 4.78 19.74 19.39
CA PHE A 156 4.86 18.71 20.45
C PHE A 156 3.71 17.68 20.42
N HIS A 157 2.93 17.60 19.34
CA HIS A 157 1.78 16.72 19.24
C HIS A 157 2.08 15.52 18.34
N GLU A 158 2.61 14.45 18.93
CA GLU A 158 2.80 13.16 18.26
C GLU A 158 1.46 12.42 18.17
N LEU A 159 0.98 12.17 16.95
CA LEU A 159 -0.15 11.29 16.68
C LEU A 159 0.37 9.92 16.27
N ARG A 160 0.08 8.90 17.08
CA ARG A 160 0.34 7.50 16.71
C ARG A 160 -0.89 6.90 16.04
N PHE A 161 -0.76 6.57 14.76
CA PHE A 161 -1.77 5.84 14.01
C PHE A 161 -1.20 4.48 13.63
N THR A 162 -1.76 3.41 14.21
CA THR A 162 -1.48 2.00 13.85
C THR A 162 0.02 1.69 13.65
N ASN A 163 0.82 1.93 14.69
CA ASN A 163 2.29 1.76 14.74
C ASN A 163 3.12 2.75 13.93
N THR A 164 2.53 3.79 13.35
CA THR A 164 3.26 4.91 12.73
C THR A 164 3.14 6.16 13.60
N SER A 165 4.26 6.82 13.91
CA SER A 165 4.26 8.16 14.51
C SER A 165 4.20 9.23 13.42
N ILE A 166 3.32 10.21 13.62
CA ILE A 166 3.12 11.37 12.74
C ILE A 166 3.23 12.62 13.61
N GLN A 167 4.08 13.55 13.18
CA GLN A 167 4.27 14.86 13.79
C GLN A 167 3.89 15.97 12.80
#